data_AF-A0A2I0IIE5-F1
#
_entry.id   AF-A0A2I0IIE5-F1
#
_cell.length_a   1.000
_cell.length_b   1.000
_cell.length_c   1.000
_cell.angle_alpha   90.00
_cell.angle_beta   90.00
_cell.angle_gamma   90.00
#
_symmetry.space_group_name_H-M   'P 1'
#
loop_
_entity.id
_entity.type
_entity.pdbx_description
1 polymer ?
#
loop_
_entity_poly.entity_id
_entity_poly.type
_entity_poly.pdbx_seq_one_letter_code
_entity_poly.pdbx_strand_id
1 'polypeptide(L)'
;VIVRQAAVQRCNATVDFLTDEKPLFPPTVNNPDLHPFFQRAADDVLGTGKVHDMQPLMGSEDFSFYQDAVPGYFFFLGMVPESSQGNLETVHSQYFQVNEDVLPYGAALHASLATRFILEHQKGKSDSLTGGRHRDEL
;
A
#
# COMPACT_ATOMS: atom_id res chain seq x y z
N VAL A 1 -10.03 -28.23 15.04
CA VAL A 1 -8.88 -29.08 15.49
C VAL A 1 -8.74 -29.10 17.01
N ILE A 2 -8.65 -27.93 17.65
CA ILE A 2 -8.35 -27.78 19.09
C ILE A 2 -9.28 -28.62 19.99
N VAL A 3 -10.60 -28.45 19.87
CA VAL A 3 -11.59 -29.20 20.70
C VAL A 3 -11.47 -30.71 20.51
N ARG A 4 -11.24 -31.18 19.28
CA ARG A 4 -11.09 -32.61 18.99
C ARG A 4 -9.81 -33.19 19.60
N GLN A 5 -8.70 -32.43 19.56
CA GLN A 5 -7.44 -32.87 20.17
C GLN A 5 -7.51 -32.86 21.70
N ALA A 6 -8.17 -31.87 22.30
CA ALA A 6 -8.39 -31.81 23.74
C ALA A 6 -9.18 -33.05 24.23
N ALA A 7 -10.24 -33.44 23.52
CA ALA A 7 -11.03 -34.63 23.86
C ALA A 7 -10.24 -35.94 23.79
N VAL A 8 -9.36 -36.12 22.78
CA VAL A 8 -8.46 -37.29 22.69
C VAL A 8 -7.57 -37.39 23.93
N GLN A 9 -7.08 -36.25 24.42
CA GLN A 9 -6.21 -36.15 25.59
C GLN A 9 -6.99 -36.12 26.92
N ARG A 10 -8.32 -36.33 26.90
CA ARG A 10 -9.20 -36.25 28.08
C ARG A 10 -9.12 -34.90 28.81
N CYS A 11 -8.93 -33.82 28.07
CA CYS A 11 -8.89 -32.45 28.55
C CYS A 11 -10.01 -31.61 27.95
N ASN A 12 -10.33 -30.49 28.62
CA ASN A 12 -11.10 -29.40 28.04
C ASN A 12 -10.15 -28.27 27.63
N ALA A 13 -10.49 -27.55 26.57
CA ALA A 13 -9.76 -26.37 26.12
C ALA A 13 -10.73 -25.26 25.75
N THR A 14 -10.45 -24.06 26.22
CA THR A 14 -11.12 -22.82 25.82
C THR A 14 -10.10 -21.96 25.10
N VAL A 15 -10.50 -21.38 23.97
CA VAL A 15 -9.65 -20.50 23.18
C VAL A 15 -10.39 -19.20 23.00
N ASP A 16 -9.73 -18.11 23.39
CA ASP A 16 -10.18 -16.76 23.14
C ASP A 16 -9.13 -16.06 22.28
N PHE A 17 -9.56 -15.53 21.14
CA PHE A 17 -8.70 -14.79 20.22
C PHE A 17 -8.65 -13.30 20.54
N LEU A 18 -9.37 -12.84 21.57
CA LEU A 18 -9.45 -11.46 22.03
C LEU A 18 -9.89 -10.48 20.94
N THR A 19 -10.62 -10.93 19.92
CA THR A 19 -10.94 -10.12 18.73
C THR A 19 -11.78 -8.89 19.04
N ASP A 20 -12.58 -8.94 20.11
CA ASP A 20 -13.43 -7.83 20.55
C ASP A 20 -12.63 -6.74 21.30
N GLU A 21 -11.53 -7.12 21.95
CA GLU A 21 -10.66 -6.20 22.69
C GLU A 21 -9.45 -5.74 21.86
N LYS A 22 -8.94 -6.63 21.01
CA LYS A 22 -7.72 -6.49 20.21
C LYS A 22 -7.96 -7.11 18.84
N PRO A 23 -8.55 -6.36 17.90
CA PRO A 23 -8.75 -6.84 16.55
C PRO A 23 -7.40 -7.21 15.90
N LEU A 24 -7.41 -8.31 15.15
CA LEU A 24 -6.25 -8.73 14.39
C LEU A 24 -6.03 -7.74 13.22
N PHE A 25 -4.77 -7.46 12.93
CA PHE A 25 -4.41 -6.67 11.76
C PHE A 25 -4.71 -7.49 10.50
N PRO A 26 -5.57 -6.99 9.59
CA PRO A 26 -5.76 -7.63 8.30
C PRO A 26 -4.46 -7.56 7.48
N PRO A 27 -4.29 -8.41 6.46
CA PRO A 27 -3.17 -8.27 5.54
C PRO A 27 -3.25 -6.93 4.79
N THR A 28 -2.12 -6.23 4.65
CA THR A 28 -1.99 -5.07 3.76
C THR A 28 -2.05 -5.55 2.30
N VAL A 29 -3.18 -5.35 1.64
CA VAL A 29 -3.41 -5.81 0.26
C VAL A 29 -3.55 -4.62 -0.68
N ASN A 30 -2.59 -4.48 -1.59
CA ASN A 30 -2.68 -3.49 -2.65
C ASN A 30 -3.82 -3.83 -3.61
N ASN A 31 -4.69 -2.85 -3.88
CA ASN A 31 -5.70 -3.00 -4.90
C ASN A 31 -5.02 -3.16 -6.28
N PRO A 32 -5.30 -4.25 -7.03
CA PRO A 32 -4.63 -4.54 -8.30
C PRO A 32 -4.90 -3.49 -9.38
N ASP A 33 -6.06 -2.84 -9.36
CA ASP A 33 -6.43 -1.81 -10.34
C ASP A 33 -5.63 -0.51 -10.15
N LEU A 34 -5.07 -0.29 -8.95
CA LEU A 34 -4.22 0.85 -8.64
C LEU A 34 -2.76 0.63 -9.06
N HIS A 35 -2.33 -0.61 -9.28
CA HIS A 35 -0.94 -0.92 -9.64
C HIS A 35 -0.49 -0.27 -10.97
N PRO A 36 -1.26 -0.36 -12.08
CA PRO A 36 -0.91 0.32 -13.31
C PRO A 36 -0.89 1.83 -13.17
N PHE A 37 -1.75 2.40 -12.33
CA PHE A 37 -1.75 3.85 -12.05
C PHE A 37 -0.48 4.26 -11.31
N PHE A 38 -0.11 3.52 -10.26
CA PHE A 38 1.13 3.73 -9.52
C PHE A 38 2.36 3.64 -10.43
N GLN A 39 2.45 2.59 -11.26
CA GLN A 39 3.58 2.40 -12.18
C GLN A 39 3.77 3.60 -13.10
N ARG A 40 2.70 4.08 -13.76
CA ARG A 40 2.80 5.25 -14.63
C ARG A 40 3.25 6.49 -13.86
N ALA A 41 2.71 6.73 -12.66
CA ALA A 41 3.08 7.90 -11.86
C ALA A 41 4.53 7.83 -11.36
N ALA A 42 5.00 6.63 -11.04
CA ALA A 42 6.38 6.39 -10.65
C ALA A 42 7.35 6.52 -11.83
N ASP A 43 6.99 6.00 -13.02
CA ASP A 43 7.79 6.14 -14.24
C ASP A 43 8.00 7.62 -14.62
N ASP A 44 6.97 8.47 -14.45
CA ASP A 44 7.06 9.91 -14.70
C ASP A 44 8.05 10.62 -13.76
N VAL A 45 8.23 10.11 -12.53
CA VAL A 45 9.07 10.73 -11.49
C VAL A 45 10.48 10.13 -11.44
N LEU A 46 10.59 8.81 -11.59
CA LEU A 46 11.82 8.04 -11.38
C LEU A 46 12.48 7.61 -12.70
N GLY A 47 11.75 7.66 -13.81
CA GLY A 47 12.11 7.04 -15.07
C GLY A 47 11.65 5.58 -15.15
N THR A 48 11.52 5.10 -16.39
CA THR A 48 11.01 3.75 -16.70
C THR A 48 11.89 2.66 -16.10
N GLY A 49 11.26 1.63 -15.52
CA GLY A 49 11.95 0.42 -15.04
C GLY A 49 12.56 0.54 -13.65
N LYS A 50 12.24 1.60 -12.90
CA LYS A 50 12.63 1.78 -11.48
C LYS A 50 11.61 1.22 -10.47
N VAL A 51 10.48 0.70 -10.95
CA VAL A 51 9.50 -0.02 -10.13
C VAL A 51 9.81 -1.52 -10.22
N HIS A 52 9.94 -2.17 -9.06
CA HIS A 52 10.24 -3.59 -8.96
C HIS A 52 9.19 -4.31 -8.11
N ASP A 53 8.81 -5.51 -8.54
CA ASP A 53 7.94 -6.37 -7.75
C ASP A 53 8.68 -6.88 -6.51
N MET A 54 7.94 -6.96 -5.40
CA MET A 54 8.45 -7.44 -4.13
C MET A 54 7.66 -8.67 -3.69
N GLN A 55 8.35 -9.63 -3.07
CA GLN A 55 7.67 -10.76 -2.42
C GLN A 55 6.89 -10.26 -1.20
N PRO A 56 5.75 -10.91 -0.86
CA PRO A 56 5.04 -10.60 0.38
C PRO A 56 5.95 -10.72 1.62
N LEU A 57 5.77 -9.81 2.57
CA LEU A 57 6.52 -9.78 3.81
C LEU A 57 5.59 -10.18 4.98
N MET A 58 6.16 -10.86 5.98
CA MET A 58 5.46 -11.21 7.23
C MET A 58 5.51 -10.06 8.26
N GLY A 59 5.64 -8.81 7.80
CA GLY A 59 5.59 -7.62 8.65
C GLY A 59 4.16 -7.33 9.11
N SER A 60 4.02 -6.54 10.17
CA SER A 60 2.74 -6.02 10.64
C SER A 60 2.64 -4.53 10.29
N GLU A 61 1.56 -4.14 9.62
CA GLU A 61 1.36 -2.77 9.12
C GLU A 61 -0.13 -2.39 9.31
N ASP A 62 -0.37 -1.25 9.94
CA ASP A 62 -1.73 -0.78 10.28
C ASP A 62 -2.43 -0.10 9.10
N PHE A 63 -1.68 0.19 8.04
CA PHE A 63 -2.23 0.71 6.78
C PHE A 63 -3.31 -0.21 6.18
N SER A 64 -3.26 -1.51 6.52
CA SER A 64 -4.26 -2.52 6.18
C SER A 64 -5.69 -2.10 6.55
N PHE A 65 -5.90 -1.41 7.66
CA PHE A 65 -7.23 -0.93 8.06
C PHE A 65 -7.79 0.14 7.12
N TYR A 66 -6.93 0.99 6.53
CA TYR A 66 -7.39 1.93 5.49
C TYR A 66 -7.80 1.18 4.22
N GLN A 67 -7.05 0.13 3.86
CA GLN A 67 -7.32 -0.69 2.67
C GLN A 67 -8.59 -1.54 2.78
N ASP A 68 -9.01 -1.89 4.00
CA ASP A 68 -10.32 -2.52 4.25
C ASP A 68 -11.50 -1.58 3.99
N ALA A 69 -11.30 -0.27 4.18
CA ALA A 69 -12.35 0.73 4.01
C ALA A 69 -12.44 1.28 2.58
N VAL A 70 -11.29 1.48 1.92
CA VAL A 70 -11.20 2.07 0.57
C VAL A 70 -10.07 1.44 -0.24
N PRO A 71 -10.16 1.43 -1.59
CA PRO A 71 -9.04 1.01 -2.44
C PRO A 71 -7.77 1.79 -2.08
N GLY A 72 -6.74 1.08 -1.60
CA GLY A 72 -5.47 1.69 -1.22
C GLY A 72 -4.28 0.97 -1.85
N TYR A 73 -3.16 1.68 -1.92
CA TYR A 73 -1.92 1.18 -2.50
C TYR A 73 -0.73 1.62 -1.64
N PHE A 74 -0.03 0.63 -1.10
CA PHE A 74 1.13 0.75 -0.23
C PHE A 74 2.40 0.32 -0.98
N PHE A 75 3.48 1.08 -0.84
CA PHE A 75 4.73 0.78 -1.54
C PHE A 75 5.93 1.11 -0.65
N PHE A 76 7.04 0.45 -0.93
CA PHE A 76 8.32 0.73 -0.29
C PHE A 76 9.18 1.60 -1.21
N LEU A 77 9.90 2.55 -0.62
CA LEU A 77 10.94 3.30 -1.30
C LEU A 77 12.30 2.69 -0.94
N GLY A 78 13.04 2.23 -1.95
CA GLY A 78 14.36 1.67 -1.75
C GLY A 78 15.33 2.72 -1.20
N MET A 79 16.10 2.37 -0.18
CA MET A 79 17.08 3.26 0.46
C MET A 79 18.54 2.90 0.16
N VAL A 80 18.79 1.73 -0.41
CA VAL A 80 20.16 1.25 -0.66
C VAL A 80 20.78 2.06 -1.82
N PRO A 81 21.89 2.77 -1.59
CA PRO A 81 22.59 3.48 -2.66
C PRO A 81 23.09 2.52 -3.74
N GLU A 82 23.03 2.92 -5.01
CA GLU A 82 23.54 2.09 -6.13
C GLU A 82 25.04 1.76 -5.98
N SER A 83 25.81 2.61 -5.30
CA SER A 83 27.24 2.42 -5.04
C SER A 83 27.55 1.51 -3.85
N SER A 84 26.55 1.09 -3.07
CA SER A 84 26.76 0.30 -1.86
C SER A 84 27.05 -1.16 -2.20
N GLN A 85 28.11 -1.72 -1.60
CA GLN A 85 28.38 -3.16 -1.60
C GLN A 85 27.70 -3.90 -0.44
N GLY A 86 27.05 -3.17 0.47
CA GLY A 86 26.40 -3.71 1.67
C GLY A 86 24.89 -3.42 1.71
N ASN A 87 24.16 -4.25 2.44
CA ASN A 87 22.75 -4.00 2.75
C ASN A 87 22.65 -2.99 3.88
N LEU A 88 21.61 -2.15 3.82
CA LEU A 88 21.22 -1.37 4.98
C LEU A 88 20.73 -2.30 6.11
N GLU A 89 20.95 -1.86 7.33
CA GLU A 89 20.41 -2.50 8.53
C GLU A 89 18.88 -2.54 8.46
N THR A 90 18.29 -3.62 8.97
CA THR A 90 16.84 -3.82 8.88
C THR A 90 16.06 -2.83 9.75
N VAL A 91 14.79 -2.60 9.38
CA VAL A 91 13.84 -1.89 10.24
C VAL A 91 13.80 -2.54 11.62
N HIS A 92 13.75 -1.72 12.69
CA HIS A 92 13.91 -2.10 14.10
C HIS A 92 15.33 -2.43 14.60
N SER A 93 16.36 -2.42 13.75
CA SER A 93 17.76 -2.48 14.21
C SER A 93 18.15 -1.18 14.90
N GLN A 94 18.92 -1.26 16.00
CA GLN A 94 19.52 -0.08 16.65
C GLN A 94 20.54 0.65 15.76
N TYR A 95 21.02 -0.03 14.72
CA TYR A 95 21.98 0.49 13.75
C TYR A 95 21.29 0.97 12.47
N PHE A 96 19.95 0.97 12.43
CA PHE A 96 19.18 1.47 11.29
C PHE A 96 19.54 2.92 10.98
N GLN A 97 19.79 3.21 9.72
CA GLN A 97 20.08 4.55 9.21
C GLN A 97 19.21 4.82 7.98
N VAL A 98 18.66 6.03 7.92
CA VAL A 98 17.91 6.50 6.76
C VAL A 98 18.90 7.09 5.76
N ASN A 99 18.80 6.65 4.51
CA ASN A 99 19.45 7.35 3.41
C ASN A 99 18.62 8.59 3.05
N GLU A 100 19.04 9.77 3.51
CA GLU A 100 18.27 11.01 3.29
C GLU A 100 18.20 11.44 1.82
N ASP A 101 19.12 10.96 0.97
CA ASP A 101 19.10 11.23 -0.47
C ASP A 101 17.82 10.69 -1.15
N VAL A 102 17.11 9.75 -0.51
CA VAL A 102 15.87 9.20 -1.07
C VAL A 102 14.63 10.03 -0.74
N LEU A 103 14.70 10.94 0.24
CA LEU A 103 13.54 11.72 0.71
C LEU A 103 12.88 12.54 -0.41
N PRO A 104 13.62 13.22 -1.32
CA PRO A 104 13.00 13.95 -2.43
C PRO A 104 12.17 13.05 -3.36
N TYR A 105 12.58 11.80 -3.57
CA TYR A 105 11.84 10.86 -4.41
C TYR A 105 10.52 10.44 -3.77
N GLY A 106 10.53 10.16 -2.45
CA GLY A 106 9.31 9.86 -1.71
C GLY A 106 8.31 11.01 -1.74
N ALA A 107 8.80 12.24 -1.52
CA ALA A 107 7.97 13.44 -1.60
C ALA A 107 7.39 13.66 -3.00
N ALA A 108 8.22 13.54 -4.05
CA ALA A 108 7.79 13.69 -5.43
C ALA A 108 6.78 12.62 -5.85
N LEU A 109 6.98 11.36 -5.45
CA LEU A 109 6.04 10.27 -5.70
C LEU A 109 4.67 10.55 -5.09
N HIS A 110 4.61 10.91 -3.80
CA HIS A 110 3.34 11.23 -3.14
C HIS A 110 2.64 12.42 -3.80
N ALA A 111 3.37 13.50 -4.12
CA ALA A 111 2.81 14.66 -4.80
C ALA A 111 2.29 14.34 -6.20
N SER A 112 3.05 13.55 -6.97
CA SER A 112 2.69 13.09 -8.31
C SER A 112 1.43 12.22 -8.28
N LEU A 113 1.39 11.22 -7.39
CA LEU A 113 0.23 10.33 -7.22
C LEU A 113 -1.04 11.11 -6.89
N ALA A 114 -0.98 12.01 -5.90
CA ALA A 114 -2.14 12.80 -5.50
C ALA A 114 -2.61 13.74 -6.62
N THR A 115 -1.68 14.48 -7.23
CA THR A 115 -1.99 15.45 -8.29
C THR A 115 -2.58 14.74 -9.50
N ARG A 116 -1.96 13.65 -9.94
CA ARG A 116 -2.43 12.86 -11.08
C ARG A 116 -3.81 12.27 -10.81
N PHE A 117 -4.03 11.72 -9.62
CA PHE A 117 -5.32 11.15 -9.24
C PHE A 117 -6.43 12.19 -9.36
N ILE A 118 -6.21 13.40 -8.81
CA ILE A 118 -7.18 14.50 -8.87
C ILE A 118 -7.43 14.92 -10.33
N LEU A 119 -6.39 15.11 -11.13
CA LEU A 119 -6.52 15.56 -12.52
C LEU A 119 -7.24 14.55 -13.42
N GLU A 120 -6.95 13.25 -13.28
CA GLU A 120 -7.60 12.19 -14.06
C GLU A 120 -9.08 12.03 -13.65
N HIS A 121 -9.39 12.12 -12.36
CA HIS A 121 -10.78 12.03 -11.87
C HIS A 121 -11.62 13.29 -12.18
N GLN A 122 -10.99 14.47 -12.27
CA GLN A 122 -11.67 15.69 -12.74
C GLN A 122 -12.03 15.59 -14.23
N LYS A 123 -11.13 15.05 -15.07
CA LYS A 123 -11.42 14.81 -16.49
C LYS A 123 -12.59 13.82 -16.68
N GLY A 124 -12.61 12.71 -15.93
CA GLY A 124 -13.72 11.76 -15.97
C GLY A 124 -15.08 12.37 -15.55
N LYS A 125 -15.09 13.34 -14.64
CA LYS A 125 -16.29 14.12 -14.31
C LYS A 125 -16.67 15.12 -15.41
N SER A 126 -15.70 15.77 -16.03
CA SER A 126 -15.95 16.69 -17.15
C SER A 126 -16.53 15.98 -18.37
N ASP A 127 -16.00 14.81 -18.73
CA ASP A 127 -16.45 14.03 -19.88
C ASP A 127 -17.81 13.35 -19.64
N SER A 128 -18.17 13.08 -18.38
CA SER A 128 -19.52 12.61 -18.03
C SER A 128 -20.56 13.73 -17.96
N LEU A 129 -20.14 14.98 -17.72
CA LEU A 129 -21.01 16.16 -17.76
C LEU A 129 -21.31 16.65 -19.18
N THR A 130 -20.41 16.46 -20.14
CA THR A 130 -20.62 16.84 -21.56
C THR A 130 -21.51 15.85 -22.34
N GLY A 131 -21.88 14.72 -21.74
CA GLY A 131 -22.88 13.77 -22.28
C GLY A 131 -24.34 14.16 -22.02
N GLY A 132 -24.60 15.19 -21.21
CA GLY A 132 -25.93 15.74 -20.96
C GLY A 132 -26.30 16.78 -22.00
N ARG A 133 -27.24 16.43 -22.89
CA ARG A 133 -27.83 17.27 -23.96
C ARG A 133 -27.80 18.76 -23.64
N HIS A 134 -27.11 19.53 -24.49
CA HIS A 134 -27.49 20.90 -24.78
C HIS A 134 -28.98 20.91 -25.15
N ARG A 135 -29.82 21.36 -24.21
CA ARG A 135 -31.11 21.97 -24.56
C ARG A 135 -30.83 23.44 -24.72
N ASP A 136 -30.63 23.84 -25.97
CA ASP A 136 -30.89 25.20 -26.39
C ASP A 136 -32.39 25.43 -26.21
N GLU A 137 -32.76 26.29 -25.26
CA GLU A 137 -34.06 26.95 -25.27
C GLU A 137 -33.84 28.45 -25.09
N LEU A 138 -34.48 29.17 -26.02
CA LEU A 138 -34.70 30.61 -26.06
C LEU A 138 -35.37 31.13 -24.78
#